data_AF-A0A9P6X5B8-F1
#
_entry.id   AF-A0A9P6X5B8-F1
#
_cell.length_a   1.000
_cell.length_b   1.000
_cell.length_c   1.000
_cell.angle_alpha   90.00
_cell.angle_beta   90.00
_cell.angle_gamma   90.00
#
_symmetry.space_group_name_H-M   'P 1'
#
loop_
_entity.id
_entity.type
_entity.pdbx_description
1 polymer ?
#
loop_
_entity_poly.entity_id
_entity_poly.type
_entity_poly.pdbx_seq_one_letter_code
_entity_poly.pdbx_strand_id
1 'polypeptide(L)'
;MCFPRNKGGLGVLNPPLQQSALQLRWLLPLLHDFPCSPTSDFWNHPSLKSSVVLPLLVDFLLSHLMPTESQEPIQIDYRQAFMFKQLRPKKLVQSLDGVFSLFFRAVDNLSHTFDKVVINPQTALCLTLDDVSVPSSSCPLPNSMARLSCSSVYMTDPISGRLRPTSSSEISLHPYLTKRFLKWVRSDHMKLYSFFVRAFLRPSSSFIPVAHTHIDMSSFLVALSLTPQPVLCCLLRPSTQISPLQNGFFYGASPSDHKVATYGTG
;
A
#
# COMPACT_ATOMS: atom_id res chain seq x y z
N MET A 1 40.25 -4.10 9.29
CA MET A 1 40.74 -2.88 8.62
C MET A 1 39.62 -1.85 8.57
N CYS A 2 39.59 -0.91 9.52
CA CYS A 2 38.56 0.15 9.58
C CYS A 2 39.22 1.49 9.93
N PHE A 3 39.74 2.19 8.92
CA PHE A 3 40.30 3.53 9.11
C PHE A 3 39.18 4.59 9.08
N PRO A 4 39.33 5.70 9.83
CA PRO A 4 38.40 6.82 9.74
C PRO A 4 38.44 7.47 8.35
N ARG A 5 37.32 8.11 7.97
CA ARG A 5 37.08 8.62 6.60
C ARG A 5 38.07 9.70 6.15
N ASN A 6 38.69 10.40 7.10
CA ASN A 6 39.76 11.37 6.86
C ASN A 6 41.14 10.74 6.56
N LYS A 7 41.29 9.41 6.62
CA LYS A 7 42.51 8.66 6.27
C LYS A 7 42.29 7.69 5.10
N GLY A 8 41.30 7.97 4.23
CA GLY A 8 40.98 7.10 3.08
C GLY A 8 40.34 5.76 3.43
N GLY A 9 40.02 5.52 4.70
CA GLY A 9 39.16 4.40 5.07
C GLY A 9 37.70 4.66 4.69
N LEU A 10 36.91 3.60 4.52
CA LEU A 10 35.47 3.67 4.23
C LEU A 10 34.64 4.35 5.34
N GLY A 11 35.27 4.75 6.45
CA GLY A 11 34.60 5.06 7.71
C GLY A 11 34.05 3.80 8.37
N VAL A 12 33.51 3.93 9.58
CA VAL A 12 32.69 2.86 10.16
C VAL A 12 31.32 2.90 9.47
N LEU A 13 31.25 2.29 8.30
CA LEU A 13 30.00 1.84 7.73
C LEU A 13 29.36 0.91 8.76
N ASN A 14 28.19 1.28 9.29
CA ASN A 14 27.43 0.44 10.21
C ASN A 14 27.00 -0.84 9.44
N PRO A 15 27.60 -2.03 9.69
CA PRO A 15 27.38 -3.17 8.80
C PRO A 15 25.92 -3.65 8.79
N PRO A 16 25.20 -3.71 9.94
CA PRO A 16 23.75 -3.90 9.96
C PRO A 16 22.97 -2.93 9.07
N LEU A 17 23.30 -1.63 9.06
CA LEU A 17 22.62 -0.65 8.20
C LEU A 17 22.83 -0.96 6.72
N GLN A 18 24.06 -1.31 6.32
CA GLN A 18 24.35 -1.70 4.94
C GLN A 18 23.62 -2.98 4.52
N GLN A 19 23.59 -3.97 5.42
CA GLN A 19 22.87 -5.23 5.20
C GLN A 19 21.38 -4.96 5.00
N SER A 20 20.76 -4.10 5.82
CA SER A 20 19.37 -3.68 5.63
C SER A 20 19.14 -2.89 4.33
N ALA A 21 20.04 -1.99 3.95
CA ALA A 21 19.93 -1.27 2.68
C ALA A 21 20.01 -2.22 1.46
N LEU A 22 20.86 -3.26 1.53
CA LEU A 22 20.93 -4.32 0.52
C LEU A 22 19.63 -5.15 0.50
N GLN A 23 19.15 -5.58 1.65
CA GLN A 23 17.89 -6.34 1.79
C GLN A 23 16.69 -5.57 1.24
N LEU A 24 16.59 -4.27 1.55
CA LEU A 24 15.57 -3.38 0.96
C LEU A 24 15.67 -3.34 -0.56
N ARG A 25 16.88 -3.18 -1.13
CA ARG A 25 17.06 -3.15 -2.59
C ARG A 25 16.56 -4.43 -3.28
N TRP A 26 16.70 -5.59 -2.65
CA TRP A 26 16.16 -6.86 -3.14
C TRP A 26 14.65 -7.00 -2.94
N LEU A 27 14.10 -6.33 -1.93
CA LEU A 27 12.67 -6.29 -1.62
C LEU A 27 11.89 -5.30 -2.50
N LEU A 28 12.50 -4.20 -2.98
CA LEU A 28 11.82 -3.16 -3.77
C LEU A 28 10.98 -3.70 -4.94
N PRO A 29 11.44 -4.65 -5.78
CA PRO A 29 10.63 -5.22 -6.87
C PRO A 29 9.37 -5.97 -6.39
N LEU A 30 9.32 -6.41 -5.13
CA LEU A 30 8.14 -7.03 -4.52
C LEU A 30 7.18 -6.01 -3.89
N LEU A 31 7.55 -4.72 -3.84
CA LEU A 31 6.71 -3.65 -3.26
C LEU A 31 6.23 -2.65 -4.31
N HIS A 32 6.93 -2.57 -5.45
CA HIS A 32 6.77 -1.51 -6.45
C HIS A 32 5.48 -1.57 -7.27
N ASP A 33 5.00 -2.78 -7.59
CA ASP A 33 4.03 -2.96 -8.67
C ASP A 33 2.65 -3.45 -8.18
N PHE A 34 1.60 -2.86 -8.75
CA PHE A 34 0.17 -3.08 -8.48
C PHE A 34 -0.36 -4.33 -9.25
N PRO A 35 -1.44 -5.02 -8.81
CA PRO A 35 -2.58 -4.48 -8.04
C PRO A 35 -2.89 -5.18 -6.70
N CYS A 36 -3.95 -4.73 -6.02
CA CYS A 36 -4.46 -5.17 -4.71
C CYS A 36 -5.04 -6.60 -4.67
N SER A 37 -4.57 -7.49 -5.55
CA SER A 37 -4.94 -8.89 -5.68
C SER A 37 -3.91 -9.54 -6.61
N PRO A 38 -3.55 -10.83 -6.46
CA PRO A 38 -2.76 -11.56 -7.45
C PRO A 38 -3.59 -11.81 -8.73
N THR A 39 -3.88 -10.75 -9.48
CA THR A 39 -4.44 -10.86 -10.82
C THR A 39 -3.39 -11.42 -11.78
N SER A 40 -3.83 -11.81 -12.98
CA SER A 40 -2.95 -12.21 -14.09
C SER A 40 -1.81 -11.21 -14.35
N ASP A 41 -2.05 -9.93 -14.08
CA ASP A 41 -1.20 -8.84 -14.55
C ASP A 41 0.03 -8.67 -13.65
N PHE A 42 -0.10 -9.01 -12.36
CA PHE A 42 1.00 -9.05 -11.39
C PHE A 42 2.10 -10.02 -11.86
N TRP A 43 1.75 -11.29 -12.08
CA TRP A 43 2.67 -12.32 -12.58
C TRP A 43 3.23 -12.01 -13.96
N ASN A 44 2.58 -11.11 -14.71
CA ASN A 44 3.02 -10.71 -16.03
C ASN A 44 4.02 -9.54 -16.06
N HIS A 45 4.35 -8.92 -14.91
CA HIS A 45 5.23 -7.76 -14.85
C HIS A 45 6.68 -8.07 -15.26
N PRO A 46 7.38 -7.20 -16.04
CA PRO A 46 8.74 -7.47 -16.50
C PRO A 46 9.75 -7.78 -15.39
N SER A 47 9.67 -7.07 -14.25
CA SER A 47 10.56 -7.31 -13.11
C SER A 47 10.41 -8.73 -12.55
N LEU A 48 9.18 -9.24 -12.47
CA LEU A 48 8.90 -10.58 -11.99
C LEU A 48 9.23 -11.65 -13.05
N LYS A 49 8.90 -11.41 -14.32
CA LYS A 49 9.32 -12.29 -15.43
C LYS A 49 10.83 -12.43 -15.58
N SER A 50 11.59 -11.41 -15.19
CA SER A 50 13.06 -11.43 -15.24
C SER A 50 13.72 -12.26 -14.11
N SER A 51 12.94 -12.76 -13.14
CA SER A 51 13.46 -13.47 -11.97
C SER A 51 12.66 -14.73 -11.65
N VAL A 52 13.36 -15.86 -11.50
CA VAL A 52 12.74 -17.11 -11.03
C VAL A 52 12.41 -17.06 -9.53
N VAL A 53 13.16 -16.27 -8.75
CA VAL A 53 13.10 -16.29 -7.28
C VAL A 53 11.99 -15.38 -6.72
N LEU A 54 11.78 -14.21 -7.34
CA LEU A 54 10.79 -13.24 -6.85
C LEU A 54 9.35 -13.78 -6.87
N PRO A 55 8.87 -14.48 -7.93
CA PRO A 55 7.54 -15.10 -7.93
C PRO A 55 7.37 -16.11 -6.80
N LEU A 56 8.33 -17.03 -6.63
CA LEU A 56 8.30 -18.07 -5.60
C LEU A 56 8.26 -17.51 -4.17
N LEU A 57 8.92 -16.39 -3.92
CA LEU A 57 8.84 -15.69 -2.63
C LEU A 57 7.43 -15.14 -2.38
N VAL A 58 6.77 -14.58 -3.40
CA VAL A 58 5.41 -14.06 -3.26
C VAL A 58 4.41 -15.19 -3.03
N ASP A 59 4.50 -16.29 -3.79
CA ASP A 59 3.68 -17.49 -3.57
C ASP A 59 3.86 -18.05 -2.15
N PHE A 60 5.11 -18.15 -1.67
CA PHE A 60 5.41 -18.63 -0.33
C PHE A 60 4.83 -17.70 0.76
N LEU A 61 4.93 -16.38 0.58
CA LEU A 61 4.32 -15.40 1.49
C LEU A 61 2.78 -15.51 1.49
N LEU A 62 2.16 -15.59 0.30
CA LEU A 62 0.71 -15.72 0.15
C LEU A 62 0.19 -17.01 0.79
N SER A 63 0.90 -18.14 0.61
CA SER A 63 0.58 -19.43 1.25
C SER A 63 0.55 -19.37 2.79
N HIS A 64 1.23 -18.39 3.38
CA HIS A 64 1.29 -18.15 4.82
C HIS A 64 0.37 -17.02 5.30
N LEU A 65 -0.21 -16.25 4.40
CA LEU A 65 -1.20 -15.20 4.69
C LEU A 65 -2.64 -15.68 4.51
N MET A 66 -2.89 -16.58 3.56
CA MET A 66 -4.22 -17.11 3.29
C MET A 66 -4.67 -18.06 4.42
N PRO A 67 -5.89 -17.90 4.98
CA PRO A 67 -6.44 -18.89 5.90
C PRO A 67 -6.71 -20.19 5.15
N THR A 68 -6.25 -21.31 5.70
CA THR A 68 -6.34 -22.64 5.08
C THR A 68 -7.79 -23.14 4.86
N GLU A 69 -8.79 -22.46 5.45
CA GLU A 69 -10.20 -22.88 5.46
C GLU A 69 -11.18 -21.83 4.89
N SER A 70 -10.71 -20.69 4.39
CA SER A 70 -11.60 -19.65 3.83
C SER A 70 -11.79 -19.81 2.32
N GLN A 71 -13.02 -20.17 1.90
CA GLN A 71 -13.41 -20.27 0.48
C GLN A 71 -13.59 -18.91 -0.22
N GLU A 72 -13.73 -17.82 0.54
CA GLU A 72 -13.81 -16.47 0.00
C GLU A 72 -12.39 -15.91 -0.25
N PRO A 73 -12.10 -15.32 -1.43
CA PRO A 73 -10.83 -14.66 -1.68
C PRO A 73 -10.77 -13.35 -0.89
N ILE A 74 -10.27 -13.44 0.34
CA ILE A 74 -9.90 -12.25 1.12
C ILE A 74 -8.93 -11.45 0.26
N GLN A 75 -9.25 -10.18 0.00
CA GLN A 75 -8.44 -9.26 -0.81
C GLN A 75 -7.19 -8.82 -0.03
N ILE A 76 -6.34 -9.78 0.34
CA ILE A 76 -5.15 -9.57 1.15
C ILE A 76 -4.09 -8.88 0.30
N ASP A 77 -3.78 -7.65 0.68
CA ASP A 77 -2.55 -7.00 0.25
C ASP A 77 -1.37 -7.57 1.06
N TYR A 78 -0.58 -8.47 0.47
CA TYR A 78 0.57 -9.09 1.14
C TYR A 78 1.60 -8.06 1.65
N ARG A 79 1.60 -6.84 1.10
CA ARG A 79 2.47 -5.73 1.50
C ARG A 79 2.20 -5.30 2.95
N GLN A 80 1.02 -5.62 3.49
CA GLN A 80 0.65 -5.39 4.90
C GLN A 80 1.61 -6.05 5.90
N ALA A 81 2.15 -7.23 5.57
CA ALA A 81 3.08 -7.95 6.45
C ALA A 81 4.43 -7.23 6.56
N PHE A 82 4.84 -6.48 5.54
CA PHE A 82 6.05 -5.66 5.62
C PHE A 82 5.79 -4.41 6.47
N MET A 83 4.65 -3.73 6.28
CA MET A 83 4.30 -2.49 6.97
C MET A 83 4.02 -2.69 8.47
N PHE A 84 3.26 -3.73 8.84
CA PHE A 84 2.74 -3.90 10.19
C PHE A 84 3.21 -5.21 10.82
N LYS A 85 3.90 -5.09 11.97
CA LYS A 85 4.54 -6.22 12.66
C LYS A 85 3.55 -7.28 13.09
N GLN A 86 2.36 -6.87 13.53
CA GLN A 86 1.32 -7.78 14.03
C GLN A 86 0.65 -8.59 12.91
N LEU A 87 0.74 -8.13 11.65
CA LEU A 87 0.17 -8.80 10.46
C LEU A 87 1.13 -9.81 9.82
N ARG A 88 2.31 -10.05 10.41
CA ARG A 88 3.31 -10.99 9.89
C ARG A 88 2.94 -12.44 10.21
N PRO A 89 3.01 -13.38 9.24
CA PRO A 89 2.83 -14.80 9.53
C PRO A 89 3.89 -15.29 10.53
N LYS A 90 3.44 -15.83 11.67
CA LYS A 90 4.34 -16.27 12.76
C LYS A 90 5.43 -17.23 12.31
N LYS A 91 5.11 -18.15 11.38
CA LYS A 91 6.06 -19.10 10.78
C LYS A 91 7.24 -18.41 10.09
N LEU A 92 7.02 -17.25 9.45
CA LEU A 92 8.04 -16.47 8.75
C LEU A 92 8.91 -15.62 9.70
N VAL A 93 8.38 -15.27 10.88
CA VAL A 93 9.09 -14.48 11.90
C VAL A 93 9.95 -15.37 12.81
N GLN A 94 9.55 -16.64 13.02
CA GLN A 94 10.25 -17.58 13.90
C GLN A 94 11.65 -17.98 13.41
N SER A 95 11.91 -17.97 12.09
CA SER A 95 13.23 -18.28 11.53
C SER A 95 14.08 -17.01 11.47
N LEU A 96 15.03 -16.85 12.41
CA LEU A 96 15.91 -15.67 12.49
C LEU A 96 16.80 -15.45 11.25
N ASP A 97 17.14 -16.53 10.54
CA ASP A 97 17.95 -16.51 9.32
C ASP A 97 17.10 -16.66 8.04
N GLY A 98 15.77 -16.70 8.16
CA GLY A 98 14.84 -16.78 7.04
C GLY A 98 14.86 -15.54 6.16
N VAL A 99 14.71 -15.71 4.84
CA VAL A 99 14.68 -14.60 3.86
C VAL A 99 13.65 -13.51 4.25
N PHE A 100 12.49 -13.92 4.78
CA PHE A 100 11.45 -12.99 5.23
C PHE A 100 11.80 -12.24 6.52
N SER A 101 12.45 -12.86 7.51
CA SER A 101 12.83 -12.15 8.73
C SER A 101 13.93 -11.13 8.46
N LEU A 102 14.82 -11.40 7.50
CA LEU A 102 15.79 -10.44 6.96
C LEU A 102 15.08 -9.25 6.28
N PHE A 103 14.10 -9.49 5.40
CA PHE A 103 13.33 -8.41 4.77
C PHE A 103 12.48 -7.61 5.78
N PHE A 104 11.81 -8.27 6.72
CA PHE A 104 11.05 -7.63 7.79
C PHE A 104 11.94 -6.74 8.67
N ARG A 105 13.12 -7.22 9.06
CA ARG A 105 14.11 -6.43 9.81
C ARG A 105 14.59 -5.22 9.03
N ALA A 106 14.76 -5.35 7.71
CA ALA A 106 15.19 -4.26 6.85
C ALA A 106 14.14 -3.14 6.76
N VAL A 107 12.85 -3.48 6.71
CA VAL A 107 11.72 -2.52 6.76
C VAL A 107 11.50 -1.96 8.16
N ASP A 108 11.74 -2.75 9.21
CA ASP A 108 11.64 -2.31 10.61
C ASP A 108 12.67 -1.24 11.00
N ASN A 109 13.78 -1.16 10.26
CA ASN A 109 14.82 -0.15 10.43
C ASN A 109 14.49 1.21 9.77
N LEU A 110 13.36 1.33 9.08
CA LEU A 110 12.88 2.58 8.48
C LEU A 110 12.11 3.44 9.50
N SER A 111 12.00 4.74 9.24
CA SER A 111 11.19 5.66 10.06
C SER A 111 9.70 5.55 9.68
N HIS A 112 8.92 4.87 10.52
CA HIS A 112 7.47 4.68 10.35
C HIS A 112 6.67 5.94 10.71
N THR A 113 6.84 7.01 9.93
CA THR A 113 6.13 8.29 10.10
C THR A 113 4.98 8.42 9.11
N PHE A 114 3.77 8.03 9.53
CA PHE A 114 2.60 7.93 8.65
C PHE A 114 1.66 9.14 8.70
N ASP A 115 2.07 10.28 9.25
CA ASP A 115 1.18 11.43 9.49
C ASP A 115 0.54 12.05 8.23
N LYS A 116 1.12 11.81 7.06
CA LYS A 116 0.59 12.29 5.77
C LYS A 116 -0.20 11.22 5.02
N VAL A 117 -0.20 9.97 5.48
CA VAL A 117 -0.88 8.86 4.81
C VAL A 117 -2.40 9.03 4.84
N VAL A 118 -3.05 8.68 3.73
CA VAL A 118 -4.52 8.54 3.65
C VAL A 118 -4.81 7.10 3.24
N ILE A 119 -5.72 6.46 3.95
CA ILE A 119 -6.19 5.09 3.70
C ILE A 119 -7.70 5.07 3.50
N ASN A 120 -8.19 4.06 2.80
CA ASN A 120 -9.63 3.77 2.75
C ASN A 120 -10.07 3.01 4.03
N PRO A 121 -11.40 2.95 4.31
CA PRO A 121 -11.92 2.23 5.47
C PRO A 121 -11.54 0.76 5.51
N GLN A 122 -11.49 0.06 4.37
CA GLN A 122 -11.23 -1.38 4.36
C GLN A 122 -9.78 -1.70 4.78
N THR A 123 -8.81 -0.96 4.27
CA THR A 123 -7.41 -1.03 4.74
C THR A 123 -7.33 -0.75 6.23
N ALA A 124 -8.05 0.26 6.72
CA ALA A 124 -8.10 0.62 8.14
C ALA A 124 -8.70 -0.50 9.03
N LEU A 125 -9.74 -1.20 8.56
CA LEU A 125 -10.37 -2.30 9.30
C LEU A 125 -9.48 -3.55 9.44
N CYS A 126 -8.49 -3.72 8.57
CA CYS A 126 -7.56 -4.86 8.56
C CYS A 126 -6.31 -4.68 9.43
N LEU A 127 -6.09 -3.47 9.97
CA LEU A 127 -5.01 -3.20 10.94
C LEU A 127 -5.39 -3.69 12.34
N THR A 128 -4.39 -3.93 13.19
CA THR A 128 -4.64 -4.20 14.62
C THR A 128 -4.76 -2.92 15.44
N LEU A 129 -5.31 -3.00 16.65
CA LEU A 129 -5.41 -1.85 17.55
C LEU A 129 -4.03 -1.29 17.96
N ASP A 130 -2.99 -2.13 17.99
CA ASP A 130 -1.60 -1.73 18.22
C ASP A 130 -1.10 -0.82 17.09
N ASP A 131 -1.38 -1.18 15.84
CA ASP A 131 -0.91 -0.47 14.64
C ASP A 131 -1.54 0.93 14.50
N VAL A 132 -2.73 1.15 15.09
CA VAL A 132 -3.51 2.40 14.92
C VAL A 132 -3.58 3.29 16.16
N SER A 133 -3.03 2.86 17.30
CA SER A 133 -3.13 3.61 18.57
C SER A 133 -1.79 4.09 19.12
N VAL A 134 -1.87 5.19 19.88
CA VAL A 134 -0.75 5.81 20.59
C VAL A 134 -1.19 6.00 22.05
N PRO A 135 -0.41 5.54 23.04
CA PRO A 135 -0.76 5.75 24.44
C PRO A 135 -0.61 7.24 24.80
N SER A 136 -1.66 7.86 25.34
CA SER A 136 -1.61 9.27 25.81
C SER A 136 -0.88 9.43 27.15
N SER A 137 -0.64 8.32 27.84
CA SER A 137 0.00 8.24 29.15
C SER A 137 1.08 7.15 29.13
N SER A 138 1.83 6.98 30.22
CA SER A 138 2.84 5.92 30.34
C SER A 138 2.29 4.49 30.37
N CYS A 139 0.97 4.30 30.30
CA CYS A 139 0.32 2.99 30.30
C CYS A 139 0.11 2.49 28.85
N PRO A 140 0.87 1.47 28.38
CA PRO A 140 0.71 0.93 27.04
C PRO A 140 -0.59 0.13 26.88
N LEU A 141 -0.97 -0.11 25.63
CA LEU A 141 -2.12 -0.95 25.29
C LEU A 141 -1.87 -2.42 25.71
N PRO A 142 -2.75 -3.07 26.49
CA PRO A 142 -2.56 -4.46 26.88
C PRO A 142 -2.51 -5.40 25.67
N ASN A 143 -1.60 -6.39 25.68
CA ASN A 143 -1.40 -7.36 24.58
C ASN A 143 -2.67 -8.09 24.11
N SER A 144 -3.69 -8.24 24.98
CA SER A 144 -4.99 -8.81 24.62
C SER A 144 -5.86 -7.87 23.80
N MET A 145 -5.72 -6.55 23.98
CA MET A 145 -6.39 -5.52 23.20
C MET A 145 -5.57 -5.17 21.94
N ALA A 146 -4.24 -5.05 22.06
CA ALA A 146 -3.32 -4.73 20.98
C ALA A 146 -3.51 -5.60 19.73
N ARG A 147 -3.67 -6.92 19.93
CA ARG A 147 -3.84 -7.90 18.84
C ARG A 147 -5.26 -8.01 18.27
N LEU A 148 -6.22 -7.21 18.75
CA LEU A 148 -7.56 -7.19 18.14
C LEU A 148 -7.51 -6.48 16.79
N SER A 149 -8.29 -6.97 15.84
CA SER A 149 -8.51 -6.29 14.56
C SER A 149 -9.36 -5.05 14.76
N CYS A 150 -9.09 -3.99 13.99
CA CYS A 150 -9.95 -2.82 13.91
C CYS A 150 -11.39 -3.18 13.50
N SER A 151 -11.58 -4.21 12.68
CA SER A 151 -12.90 -4.78 12.34
C SER A 151 -13.73 -5.31 13.52
N SER A 152 -13.11 -5.55 14.69
CA SER A 152 -13.83 -5.92 15.92
C SER A 152 -14.35 -4.72 16.73
N VAL A 153 -13.97 -3.50 16.34
CA VAL A 153 -14.16 -2.25 17.10
C VAL A 153 -14.82 -1.14 16.27
N TYR A 154 -14.61 -1.18 14.97
CA TYR A 154 -15.09 -0.22 13.99
C TYR A 154 -15.73 -0.95 12.82
N MET A 155 -16.64 -0.28 12.13
CA MET A 155 -17.16 -0.74 10.82
C MET A 155 -17.29 0.43 9.86
N THR A 156 -17.40 0.13 8.58
CA THR A 156 -17.80 1.10 7.56
C THR A 156 -19.30 1.37 7.66
N ASP A 157 -19.67 2.63 7.87
CA ASP A 157 -21.04 3.12 7.72
C ASP A 157 -21.45 3.03 6.25
N PRO A 158 -22.53 2.29 5.90
CA PRO A 158 -22.95 2.09 4.51
C PRO A 158 -23.43 3.38 3.83
N ILE A 159 -23.85 4.40 4.60
CA ILE A 159 -24.37 5.65 4.04
C ILE A 159 -23.22 6.59 3.68
N SER A 160 -22.28 6.82 4.60
CA SER A 160 -21.21 7.79 4.39
C SER A 160 -19.91 7.19 3.82
N GLY A 161 -19.79 5.86 3.80
CA GLY A 161 -18.58 5.16 3.36
C GLY A 161 -17.37 5.41 4.28
N ARG A 162 -17.60 5.67 5.57
CA ARG A 162 -16.56 6.00 6.57
C ARG A 162 -16.56 5.05 7.75
N LEU A 163 -15.46 5.04 8.50
CA LEU A 163 -15.46 4.34 9.77
C LEU A 163 -16.39 5.00 10.81
N ARG A 164 -17.10 4.15 11.53
CA ARG A 164 -17.77 4.47 12.79
C ARG A 164 -17.43 3.42 13.85
N PRO A 165 -17.45 3.76 15.15
CA PRO A 165 -17.44 2.76 16.22
C PRO A 165 -18.59 1.76 16.07
N THR A 166 -18.35 0.50 16.42
CA THR A 166 -19.43 -0.49 16.57
C THR A 166 -20.30 -0.13 17.78
N SER A 167 -21.61 -0.32 17.64
CA SER A 167 -22.59 -0.16 18.73
C SER A 167 -22.63 -1.40 19.61
N SER A 168 -23.15 -1.27 20.83
CA SER A 168 -23.18 -2.37 21.82
C SER A 168 -23.87 -3.65 21.35
N SER A 169 -24.79 -3.57 20.38
CA SER A 169 -25.51 -4.69 19.76
C SER A 169 -24.77 -5.33 18.58
N GLU A 170 -23.83 -4.62 17.96
CA GLU A 170 -23.05 -5.11 16.81
C GLU A 170 -21.77 -5.85 17.25
N ILE A 171 -21.37 -5.72 18.52
CA ILE A 171 -20.15 -6.34 19.05
C ILE A 171 -20.43 -7.80 19.44
N SER A 172 -20.17 -8.72 18.51
CA SER A 172 -20.19 -10.17 18.73
C SER A 172 -18.87 -10.69 19.33
N LEU A 173 -17.73 -10.24 18.79
CA LEU A 173 -16.40 -10.71 19.16
C LEU A 173 -15.78 -9.86 20.30
N HIS A 174 -15.30 -10.55 21.33
CA HIS A 174 -14.59 -9.96 22.49
C HIS A 174 -15.24 -8.71 23.11
N PRO A 175 -16.54 -8.73 23.48
CA PRO A 175 -17.31 -7.54 23.83
C PRO A 175 -16.74 -6.70 24.98
N TYR A 176 -16.10 -7.33 25.97
CA TYR A 176 -15.42 -6.61 27.06
C TYR A 176 -14.22 -5.79 26.54
N LEU A 177 -13.38 -6.37 25.69
CA LEU A 177 -12.15 -5.72 25.20
C LEU A 177 -12.48 -4.56 24.25
N THR A 178 -13.42 -4.76 23.32
CA THR A 178 -13.91 -3.71 22.41
C THR A 178 -14.52 -2.54 23.19
N LYS A 179 -15.43 -2.80 24.14
CA LYS A 179 -16.04 -1.74 24.96
C LYS A 179 -14.99 -1.01 25.82
N ARG A 180 -14.00 -1.73 26.34
CA ARG A 180 -12.88 -1.15 27.10
C ARG A 180 -12.00 -0.25 26.23
N PHE A 181 -11.66 -0.67 25.01
CA PHE A 181 -10.87 0.16 24.08
C PHE A 181 -11.62 1.43 23.69
N LEU A 182 -12.91 1.32 23.30
CA LEU A 182 -13.74 2.48 22.98
C LEU A 182 -13.87 3.44 24.18
N LYS A 183 -13.93 2.94 25.42
CA LYS A 183 -13.87 3.78 26.62
C LYS A 183 -12.53 4.49 26.75
N TRP A 184 -11.40 3.82 26.50
CA TRP A 184 -10.06 4.40 26.58
C TRP A 184 -9.85 5.53 25.56
N VAL A 185 -10.28 5.34 24.32
CA VAL A 185 -10.22 6.40 23.28
C VAL A 185 -11.10 7.59 23.66
N ARG A 186 -12.32 7.36 24.18
CA ARG A 186 -13.23 8.43 24.63
C ARG A 186 -12.74 9.18 25.89
N SER A 187 -11.87 8.57 26.70
CA SER A 187 -11.37 9.14 27.96
C SER A 187 -9.95 9.74 27.80
N ASP A 188 -9.52 9.98 26.57
CA ASP A 188 -8.16 10.41 26.17
C ASP A 188 -7.00 9.55 26.72
N HIS A 189 -7.25 8.32 27.19
CA HIS A 189 -6.17 7.41 27.62
C HIS A 189 -5.37 6.85 26.44
N MET A 190 -6.02 6.73 25.27
CA MET A 190 -5.43 6.30 24.00
C MET A 190 -5.81 7.30 22.91
N LYS A 191 -4.82 7.74 22.14
CA LYS A 191 -5.00 8.47 20.89
C LYS A 191 -4.95 7.50 19.71
N LEU A 192 -5.50 7.92 18.59
CA LEU A 192 -5.43 7.20 17.32
C LEU A 192 -4.47 7.95 16.39
N TYR A 193 -3.70 7.24 15.59
CA TYR A 193 -2.84 7.88 14.60
C TYR A 193 -3.65 8.71 13.59
N SER A 194 -3.05 9.82 13.15
CA SER A 194 -3.66 10.79 12.23
C SER A 194 -4.14 10.15 10.91
N PHE A 195 -3.40 9.17 10.37
CA PHE A 195 -3.80 8.43 9.17
C PHE A 195 -5.09 7.62 9.37
N PHE A 196 -5.28 7.04 10.56
CA PHE A 196 -6.46 6.23 10.90
C PHE A 196 -7.67 7.12 11.18
N VAL A 197 -7.48 8.24 11.89
CA VAL A 197 -8.54 9.23 12.15
C VAL A 197 -9.17 9.76 10.85
N ARG A 198 -8.40 9.92 9.78
CA ARG A 198 -8.91 10.37 8.46
C ARG A 198 -10.00 9.46 7.88
N ALA A 199 -9.99 8.16 8.18
CA ALA A 199 -11.01 7.22 7.71
C ALA A 199 -12.41 7.46 8.36
N PHE A 200 -12.49 8.25 9.43
CA PHE A 200 -13.74 8.70 10.07
C PHE A 200 -14.22 10.06 9.53
N LEU A 201 -13.34 10.85 8.91
CA LEU A 201 -13.58 12.26 8.60
C LEU A 201 -14.17 12.47 7.20
N ARG A 202 -14.91 13.58 7.05
CA ARG A 202 -15.31 14.07 5.72
C ARG A 202 -14.07 14.48 4.92
N PRO A 203 -14.01 14.16 3.61
CA PRO A 203 -13.05 14.77 2.70
C PRO A 203 -13.01 16.27 2.89
N SER A 204 -11.80 16.83 2.91
CA SER A 204 -11.55 18.25 3.11
C SER A 204 -10.41 18.68 2.18
N SER A 205 -10.18 19.99 2.06
CA SER A 205 -9.04 20.52 1.30
C SER A 205 -7.67 20.03 1.81
N SER A 206 -7.60 19.45 3.03
CA SER A 206 -6.37 18.91 3.61
C SER A 206 -6.03 17.46 3.21
N PHE A 207 -6.97 16.68 2.65
CA PHE A 207 -6.69 15.32 2.18
C PHE A 207 -7.70 14.82 1.13
N ILE A 208 -7.20 14.13 0.12
CA ILE A 208 -8.00 13.47 -0.93
C ILE A 208 -8.32 12.04 -0.46
N PRO A 209 -9.60 11.60 -0.47
CA PRO A 209 -9.97 10.23 -0.09
C PRO A 209 -9.54 9.21 -1.16
N VAL A 210 -9.18 8.01 -0.70
CA VAL A 210 -8.90 6.87 -1.58
C VAL A 210 -10.22 6.36 -2.18
N ALA A 211 -10.30 6.26 -3.50
CA ALA A 211 -11.56 6.03 -4.23
C ALA A 211 -12.00 4.56 -4.34
N HIS A 212 -11.06 3.60 -4.28
CA HIS A 212 -11.37 2.18 -4.35
C HIS A 212 -11.63 1.58 -2.96
N THR A 213 -12.33 0.44 -2.93
CA THR A 213 -12.67 -0.31 -1.71
C THR A 213 -11.68 -1.41 -1.36
N HIS A 214 -10.78 -1.81 -2.27
CA HIS A 214 -9.76 -2.84 -2.01
C HIS A 214 -8.76 -2.42 -0.93
N ILE A 215 -8.24 -3.38 -0.15
CA ILE A 215 -7.11 -3.14 0.77
C ILE A 215 -5.92 -2.64 -0.06
N ASP A 216 -5.28 -1.56 0.36
CA ASP A 216 -4.12 -1.00 -0.33
C ASP A 216 -3.12 -0.37 0.65
N MET A 217 -1.90 -0.92 0.65
CA MET A 217 -0.78 -0.44 1.45
C MET A 217 0.13 0.54 0.69
N SER A 218 -0.19 0.89 -0.56
CA SER A 218 0.66 1.76 -1.39
C SER A 218 0.91 3.13 -0.75
N SER A 219 -0.09 3.74 -0.11
CA SER A 219 0.09 5.01 0.60
C SER A 219 1.14 4.93 1.73
N PHE A 220 1.29 3.78 2.39
CA PHE A 220 2.34 3.56 3.41
C PHE A 220 3.72 3.36 2.76
N LEU A 221 3.79 2.60 1.66
CA LEU A 221 5.03 2.36 0.91
C LEU A 221 5.61 3.65 0.33
N VAL A 222 4.76 4.54 -0.18
CA VAL A 222 5.12 5.89 -0.64
C VAL A 222 5.66 6.74 0.51
N ALA A 223 5.04 6.66 1.70
CA ALA A 223 5.51 7.39 2.88
C ALA A 223 6.89 6.89 3.37
N LEU A 224 7.20 5.60 3.19
CA LEU A 224 8.53 5.03 3.45
C LEU A 224 9.53 5.23 2.30
N SER A 225 9.15 5.90 1.21
CA SER A 225 9.94 6.03 -0.02
C SER A 225 10.37 4.69 -0.64
N LEU A 226 9.59 3.63 -0.43
CA LEU A 226 9.80 2.30 -1.01
C LEU A 226 9.18 2.14 -2.39
N THR A 227 8.28 3.06 -2.76
CA THR A 227 7.74 3.19 -4.11
C THR A 227 7.81 4.65 -4.54
N PRO A 228 7.93 4.94 -5.86
CA PRO A 228 7.76 6.30 -6.35
C PRO A 228 6.36 6.80 -5.96
N GLN A 229 6.23 8.10 -5.72
CA GLN A 229 4.90 8.69 -5.53
C GLN A 229 4.03 8.33 -6.74
N PRO A 230 2.80 7.85 -6.54
CA PRO A 230 1.88 7.61 -7.65
C PRO A 230 1.55 8.96 -8.26
N VAL A 231 2.23 9.28 -9.36
CA VAL A 231 1.72 10.22 -10.36
C VAL A 231 0.32 9.72 -10.71
N LEU A 232 -0.68 10.61 -10.72
CA LEU A 232 -2.10 10.28 -10.79
C LEU A 232 -2.51 9.45 -12.03
N CYS A 233 -2.22 8.14 -12.02
CA CYS A 233 -2.55 7.21 -13.12
C CYS A 233 -4.04 6.84 -13.19
N CYS A 234 -4.87 7.40 -12.31
CA CYS A 234 -6.33 7.22 -12.33
C CYS A 234 -7.10 8.42 -12.90
N LEU A 235 -6.42 9.49 -13.34
CA LEU A 235 -7.03 10.63 -14.03
C LEU A 235 -6.33 10.93 -15.35
N LEU A 236 -6.58 10.07 -16.35
CA LEU A 236 -6.64 10.41 -17.79
C LEU A 236 -7.12 9.19 -18.61
N ARG A 237 -8.44 8.93 -18.57
CA ARG A 237 -9.12 8.28 -19.71
C ARG A 237 -9.81 9.39 -20.53
N PRO A 238 -9.31 9.75 -21.71
CA PRO A 238 -10.15 10.35 -22.74
C PRO A 238 -11.09 9.26 -23.26
N SER A 239 -12.30 9.20 -22.71
CA SER A 239 -13.38 8.40 -23.28
C SER A 239 -13.86 9.10 -24.56
N THR A 240 -13.32 8.72 -25.71
CA THR A 240 -13.88 9.10 -27.02
C THR A 240 -13.55 8.04 -28.07
N GLN A 241 -14.43 7.04 -28.18
CA GLN A 241 -14.68 6.44 -29.48
C GLN A 241 -15.44 7.48 -30.32
N ILE A 242 -14.86 7.92 -31.44
CA ILE A 242 -15.63 8.48 -32.55
C ILE A 242 -15.14 7.77 -33.82
N SER A 243 -16.06 7.06 -34.45
CA SER A 243 -15.83 6.30 -35.68
C SER A 243 -15.51 7.21 -36.88
N PRO A 244 -14.79 6.74 -37.91
CA PRO A 244 -14.54 7.53 -39.10
C PRO A 244 -15.82 7.67 -39.93
N LEU A 245 -16.22 8.90 -40.24
CA LEU A 245 -17.19 9.19 -41.29
C LEU A 245 -16.56 10.07 -42.37
N GLN A 246 -16.92 9.76 -43.62
CA GLN A 246 -16.37 10.35 -44.83
C GLN A 246 -16.90 11.77 -45.10
N ASN A 247 -16.24 12.42 -46.08
CA ASN A 247 -16.74 13.51 -46.91
C ASN A 247 -16.82 14.93 -46.30
N GLY A 248 -15.92 15.80 -46.77
CA GLY A 248 -16.36 16.67 -47.86
C GLY A 248 -16.24 18.19 -47.68
N PHE A 249 -15.58 18.81 -48.66
CA PHE A 249 -15.79 20.16 -49.23
C PHE A 249 -15.16 21.42 -48.59
N PHE A 250 -14.15 21.93 -49.33
CA PHE A 250 -13.94 23.33 -49.80
C PHE A 250 -13.79 24.50 -48.80
N TYR A 251 -12.59 25.08 -48.75
CA TYR A 251 -12.16 26.36 -49.38
C TYR A 251 -10.62 26.45 -49.15
N GLY A 252 -9.75 27.02 -49.99
CA GLY A 252 -9.90 27.67 -51.29
C GLY A 252 -8.91 28.84 -51.46
N ALA A 253 -7.67 28.59 -51.92
CA ALA A 253 -6.72 29.64 -52.36
C ALA A 253 -5.57 29.07 -53.23
N SER A 254 -5.39 29.65 -54.43
CA SER A 254 -4.23 29.54 -55.34
C SER A 254 -3.55 30.94 -55.42
N PRO A 255 -2.48 31.25 -56.20
CA PRO A 255 -1.70 30.50 -57.21
C PRO A 255 -0.26 30.17 -56.71
N SER A 256 0.78 29.75 -57.47
CA SER A 256 1.05 29.61 -58.93
C SER A 256 1.84 28.28 -59.20
N ASP A 257 2.59 28.00 -60.28
CA ASP A 257 3.03 28.69 -61.51
C ASP A 257 3.43 27.65 -62.60
N HIS A 258 3.44 28.05 -63.89
CA HIS A 258 4.09 27.42 -65.06
C HIS A 258 3.72 25.94 -65.46
N LYS A 259 3.15 25.66 -66.66
CA LYS A 259 3.76 25.50 -68.02
C LYS A 259 4.80 24.35 -68.14
N VAL A 260 4.87 23.47 -69.17
CA VAL A 260 4.18 23.27 -70.48
C VAL A 260 4.59 21.89 -71.09
N ALA A 261 3.87 21.37 -72.11
CA ALA A 261 4.27 20.30 -73.08
C ALA A 261 4.43 18.84 -72.56
N THR A 262 4.36 17.75 -73.36
CA THR A 262 3.50 17.20 -74.47
C THR A 262 4.23 15.94 -75.02
N TYR A 263 3.48 15.00 -75.63
CA TYR A 263 3.93 13.78 -76.33
C TYR A 263 4.47 12.62 -75.44
N GLY A 264 4.29 11.35 -75.81
CA GLY A 264 3.66 10.80 -77.02
C GLY A 264 3.26 9.32 -76.90
N THR A 265 2.60 8.80 -77.95
CA THR A 265 2.06 7.44 -78.07
C THR A 265 3.11 6.40 -78.46
N GLY A 266 2.90 5.15 -78.04
CA GLY A 266 3.59 3.94 -78.48
C GLY A 266 2.90 2.71 -77.92
#